data_AF-A0A960KAS1-F1
#
_entry.id   AF-A0A960KAS1-F1
#
_cell.length_a   1.000
_cell.length_b   1.000
_cell.length_c   1.000
_cell.angle_alpha   90.00
_cell.angle_beta   90.00
_cell.angle_gamma   90.00
#
_symmetry.space_group_name_H-M   'P 1'
#
loop_
_entity.id
_entity.type
_entity.pdbx_description
1 polymer ?
#
loop_
_entity_poly.entity_id
_entity_poly.type
_entity_poly.pdbx_seq_one_letter_code
_entity_poly.pdbx_strand_id
1 'polypeptide(L)'
;MLSFERRMATAMIGTDDEQVRRDVVAFVDGSLAAMPEVLRFGIASIGIGADAWDRARHLGRPGEAEATLAWIEDHPIGLVRQWARAIRSLVLFAENEMLEASAASSLG
;
A
#
# COMPACT_ATOMS: atom_id res chain seq x y z
N MET A 1 -8.08 6.30 -2.41
CA MET A 1 -6.62 6.02 -2.42
C MET A 1 -5.99 6.71 -3.63
N LEU A 2 -4.80 7.28 -3.45
CA LEU A 2 -4.00 7.89 -4.51
C LEU A 2 -3.34 6.83 -5.41
N SER A 3 -2.91 7.23 -6.61
CA SER A 3 -2.22 6.35 -7.57
C SER A 3 -0.92 5.77 -7.01
N PHE A 4 -0.17 6.57 -6.25
CA PHE A 4 1.06 6.14 -5.59
C PHE A 4 0.81 5.09 -4.50
N GLU A 5 -0.15 5.34 -3.62
CA GLU A 5 -0.57 4.42 -2.57
C GLU A 5 -1.01 3.08 -3.18
N ARG A 6 -1.82 3.13 -4.25
CA ARG A 6 -2.24 1.93 -4.99
C ARG A 6 -1.03 1.16 -5.53
N ARG A 7 -0.07 1.84 -6.17
CA ARG A 7 1.15 1.22 -6.71
C ARG A 7 1.96 0.54 -5.61
N MET A 8 2.12 1.19 -4.46
CA MET A 8 2.88 0.64 -3.34
C MET A 8 2.14 -0.53 -2.68
N ALA A 9 0.83 -0.41 -2.45
CA ALA A 9 0.01 -1.51 -1.93
C ALA A 9 0.08 -2.73 -2.85
N THR A 10 -0.08 -2.54 -4.16
CA THR A 10 0.04 -3.62 -5.15
C THR A 10 1.41 -4.29 -5.15
N ALA A 11 2.49 -3.54 -4.92
CA ALA A 11 3.85 -4.09 -4.82
C ALA A 11 4.13 -4.81 -3.49
N MET A 12 3.27 -4.63 -2.47
CA MET A 12 3.39 -5.33 -1.19
C MET A 12 2.61 -6.65 -1.14
N ILE A 13 1.73 -6.91 -2.11
CA ILE A 13 0.92 -8.13 -2.17
C ILE A 13 1.81 -9.31 -2.55
N GLY A 14 1.77 -10.38 -1.76
CA GLY A 14 2.64 -11.54 -1.93
C GLY A 14 2.07 -12.64 -2.84
N THR A 15 0.84 -12.48 -3.32
CA THR A 15 0.13 -13.47 -4.15
C THR A 15 0.03 -13.06 -5.62
N ASP A 16 0.09 -14.06 -6.51
CA ASP A 16 -0.11 -13.92 -7.96
C ASP A 16 -1.61 -14.00 -8.36
N ASP A 17 -2.51 -14.30 -7.43
CA ASP A 17 -3.94 -14.39 -7.72
C ASP A 17 -4.54 -12.99 -7.96
N GLU A 18 -4.98 -12.74 -9.20
CA GLU A 18 -5.52 -11.44 -9.62
C GLU A 18 -6.84 -11.06 -8.92
N GLN A 19 -7.63 -12.03 -8.47
CA GLN A 19 -8.83 -11.74 -7.69
C GLN A 19 -8.43 -11.24 -6.30
N VAL A 20 -7.54 -11.97 -5.61
CA VAL A 20 -7.03 -11.57 -4.29
C VAL A 20 -6.33 -10.21 -4.38
N ARG A 21 -5.52 -9.98 -5.42
CA ARG A 21 -4.86 -8.68 -5.63
C ARG A 21 -5.86 -7.52 -5.72
N ARG A 22 -6.93 -7.70 -6.49
CA ARG A 22 -7.99 -6.67 -6.63
C ARG A 22 -8.72 -6.44 -5.33
N ASP A 23 -9.06 -7.51 -4.62
CA ASP A 23 -9.80 -7.43 -3.36
C ASP A 23 -8.95 -6.77 -2.27
N VAL A 24 -7.64 -7.08 -2.19
CA VAL A 24 -6.72 -6.44 -1.24
C VAL A 24 -6.60 -4.94 -1.52
N VAL A 25 -6.45 -4.57 -2.80
CA VAL A 25 -6.40 -3.16 -3.20
C VAL A 25 -7.70 -2.42 -2.84
N ALA A 26 -8.85 -3.06 -3.01
CA ALA A 26 -10.14 -2.50 -2.63
C ALA A 26 -10.28 -2.35 -1.11
N PHE A 27 -9.82 -3.34 -0.35
CA PHE A 27 -9.79 -3.29 1.11
C PHE A 27 -8.93 -2.13 1.62
N VAL A 28 -7.71 -1.98 1.09
CA VAL A 28 -6.80 -0.89 1.46
C VAL A 28 -7.43 0.46 1.13
N ASP A 29 -8.05 0.60 -0.04
CA ASP A 29 -8.75 1.83 -0.44
C ASP A 29 -9.88 2.19 0.52
N GLY A 30 -10.73 1.22 0.86
CA GLY A 30 -11.82 1.38 1.82
C GLY A 30 -11.32 1.75 3.22
N SER A 31 -10.25 1.09 3.68
CA SER A 31 -9.61 1.36 4.97
C SER A 31 -9.07 2.78 5.07
N LEU A 32 -8.37 3.24 4.03
CA LEU A 32 -7.87 4.62 3.95
C LEU A 32 -9.01 5.65 3.88
N ALA A 33 -10.10 5.32 3.19
CA ALA A 33 -11.28 6.18 3.11
C ALA A 33 -12.02 6.30 4.45
N ALA A 34 -12.00 5.25 5.27
CA ALA A 34 -12.62 5.21 6.59
C ALA A 34 -11.78 5.88 7.70
N MET A 35 -10.51 6.22 7.44
CA MET A 35 -9.66 6.88 8.44
C MET A 35 -10.18 8.28 8.81
N PRO A 36 -10.01 8.71 10.07
CA PRO A 36 -10.18 10.09 10.47
C PRO A 36 -9.40 11.05 9.56
N GLU A 37 -9.98 12.21 9.24
CA GLU A 37 -9.44 13.14 8.23
C GLU A 37 -7.98 13.52 8.49
N VAL A 38 -7.59 13.72 9.76
CA VAL A 38 -6.21 14.06 10.16
C VAL A 38 -5.23 12.95 9.77
N LEU A 39 -5.61 11.69 10.01
CA LEU A 39 -4.77 10.54 9.66
C LEU A 39 -4.71 10.33 8.15
N ARG A 40 -5.87 10.41 7.49
CA ARG A 40 -5.97 10.32 6.02
C ARG A 40 -5.10 11.38 5.35
N PHE A 41 -5.12 12.61 5.86
CA PHE A 41 -4.29 13.70 5.37
C PHE A 41 -2.81 13.44 5.58
N GLY A 42 -2.42 12.90 6.74
CA GLY A 42 -1.03 12.51 7.02
C GLY A 42 -0.51 11.45 6.05
N ILE A 43 -1.29 10.39 5.82
CA ILE A 43 -0.94 9.33 4.86
C ILE A 43 -0.81 9.89 3.44
N ALA A 44 -1.82 10.66 3.00
CA ALA A 44 -1.84 11.24 1.66
C ALA A 44 -0.67 12.21 1.43
N SER A 45 -0.33 13.04 2.42
CA SER A 45 0.76 14.02 2.31
C SER A 45 2.11 13.35 2.09
N ILE A 46 2.38 12.26 2.83
CA ILE A 46 3.62 11.49 2.65
C ILE A 46 3.61 10.79 1.28
N GLY A 47 2.48 10.21 0.87
CA GLY A 47 2.34 9.58 -0.44
C GLY A 47 2.58 10.54 -1.61
N ILE A 48 2.05 11.77 -1.53
CA ILE A 48 2.26 12.83 -2.53
C ILE A 48 3.74 13.23 -2.59
N GLY A 49 4.36 13.48 -1.42
CA GLY A 49 5.77 13.87 -1.36
C GLY A 49 6.69 12.77 -1.92
N ALA A 50 6.41 11.51 -1.59
CA ALA A 50 7.15 10.37 -2.10
C ALA A 50 6.97 10.17 -3.61
N ASP A 51 5.75 10.30 -4.15
CA ASP A 51 5.50 10.22 -5.60
C ASP A 51 6.22 11.33 -6.37
N ALA A 52 6.16 12.56 -5.87
CA ALA A 52 6.82 13.70 -6.49
C ALA A 52 8.35 13.51 -6.53
N TRP A 53 8.94 13.04 -5.43
CA TRP A 53 10.37 12.78 -5.32
C TRP A 53 10.80 11.58 -6.19
N ASP A 54 10.01 10.51 -6.23
CA ASP A 54 10.24 9.36 -7.10
C ASP A 54 10.25 9.78 -8.59
N ARG A 55 9.22 10.51 -9.03
CA ARG A 55 9.15 11.05 -10.39
C ARG A 55 10.29 12.00 -10.70
N ALA A 56 10.69 12.85 -9.75
CA ALA A 56 11.81 13.76 -9.95
C ALA A 56 13.13 13.01 -10.23
N ARG A 57 13.36 11.90 -9.52
CA ARG A 57 14.54 11.03 -9.74
C ARG A 57 14.48 10.26 -11.05
N HIS A 58 13.29 9.99 -11.56
CA HIS A 58 13.05 9.19 -12.76
C HIS A 58 12.57 10.01 -13.98
N LEU A 59 12.99 11.27 -14.08
CA LEU A 59 12.71 12.16 -15.23
C LEU A 59 11.21 12.28 -15.56
N GLY A 60 10.36 12.33 -14.54
CA GLY A 60 8.91 12.44 -14.65
C GLY A 60 8.16 11.12 -14.79
N ARG A 61 8.87 9.99 -14.93
CA ARG A 61 8.27 8.65 -14.95
C ARG A 61 8.20 8.07 -13.54
N PRO A 62 7.20 7.25 -13.20
CA PRO A 62 7.24 6.49 -11.96
C PRO A 62 8.42 5.50 -11.99
N GLY A 63 9.13 5.39 -10.88
CA GLY A 63 10.17 4.38 -10.69
C GLY A 63 9.61 2.97 -10.59
N GLU A 64 10.51 1.99 -10.54
CA GLU A 64 10.13 0.60 -10.27
C GLU A 64 9.55 0.49 -8.85
N ALA A 65 8.40 -0.17 -8.72
CA ALA A 65 7.64 -0.13 -7.47
C ALA A 65 8.41 -0.75 -6.30
N GLU A 66 9.09 -1.88 -6.53
CA GLU A 66 9.91 -2.56 -5.52
C GLU A 66 11.11 -1.71 -5.09
N ALA A 67 11.83 -1.11 -6.04
CA ALA A 67 12.95 -0.22 -5.73
C ALA A 67 12.49 1.04 -4.95
N THR A 68 11.33 1.59 -5.33
CA THR A 68 10.70 2.71 -4.62
C THR A 68 10.37 2.30 -3.19
N LEU A 69 9.77 1.12 -3.01
CA LEU A 69 9.38 0.60 -1.71
C LEU A 69 10.60 0.36 -0.81
N ALA A 70 11.66 -0.28 -1.33
CA ALA A 70 12.91 -0.48 -0.62
C ALA A 70 13.52 0.85 -0.13
N TRP A 71 13.48 1.88 -0.98
CA TRP A 71 13.93 3.22 -0.61
C TRP A 71 13.08 3.86 0.51
N ILE A 72 11.75 3.68 0.49
CA ILE A 72 10.86 4.19 1.56
C ILE A 72 11.14 3.47 2.88
N GLU A 73 11.36 2.16 2.84
CA GLU A 73 11.62 1.33 4.02
C GLU A 73 12.94 1.65 4.71
N ASP A 74 13.95 2.05 3.93
CA ASP A 74 15.27 2.47 4.43
C ASP A 74 15.38 3.98 4.71
N HIS A 75 14.28 4.73 4.53
CA HIS A 75 14.33 6.19 4.62
C HIS A 75 14.78 6.70 6.01
N PRO A 76 15.67 7.69 6.11
CA PRO A 76 16.15 8.20 7.40
C PRO A 76 15.03 8.84 8.25
N ILE A 77 14.00 9.37 7.60
CA ILE A 77 12.83 9.94 8.28
C ILE A 77 11.92 8.82 8.77
N GLY A 78 11.79 8.66 10.08
CA GLY A 78 10.97 7.63 10.71
C GLY A 78 9.51 7.63 10.26
N LEU A 79 8.92 8.82 10.01
CA LEU A 79 7.55 8.95 9.54
C LEU A 79 7.32 8.34 8.14
N VAL A 80 8.29 8.45 7.23
CA VAL A 80 8.24 7.83 5.89
C VAL A 80 8.28 6.30 6.01
N ARG A 81 9.13 5.78 6.90
CA ARG A 81 9.16 4.33 7.18
C ARG A 81 7.87 3.84 7.85
N GLN A 82 7.26 4.65 8.71
CA GLN A 82 5.97 4.32 9.35
C GLN A 82 4.85 4.30 8.33
N TRP A 83 4.87 5.18 7.33
CA TRP A 83 3.92 5.15 6.22
C TRP A 83 3.95 3.82 5.48
N ALA A 84 5.13 3.32 5.10
CA ALA A 84 5.24 1.99 4.46
C ALA A 84 4.72 0.86 5.37
N ARG A 85 5.05 0.91 6.67
CA ARG A 85 4.56 -0.07 7.65
C ARG A 85 3.03 -0.03 7.80
N ALA A 86 2.42 1.14 7.77
CA ALA A 86 0.97 1.29 7.85
C ALA A 86 0.28 0.65 6.64
N ILE A 87 0.74 0.96 5.42
CA ILE A 87 0.19 0.34 4.21
C ILE A 87 0.42 -1.17 4.20
N ARG A 88 1.62 -1.63 4.58
CA ARG A 88 1.92 -3.08 4.70
C ARG A 88 1.01 -3.78 5.69
N SER A 89 0.70 -3.14 6.83
CA SER A 89 -0.21 -3.74 7.82
C SER A 89 -1.62 -3.93 7.28
N LEU A 90 -2.12 -3.00 6.46
CA LEU A 90 -3.42 -3.12 5.81
C LEU A 90 -3.43 -4.22 4.75
N VAL A 91 -2.35 -4.33 3.97
CA VAL A 91 -2.18 -5.39 2.96
C VAL A 91 -2.18 -6.76 3.63
N LEU A 92 -1.33 -6.95 4.66
CA LEU A 92 -1.24 -8.22 5.39
C LEU A 92 -2.56 -8.59 6.07
N PHE A 93 -3.28 -7.60 6.62
CA PHE A 93 -4.58 -7.84 7.22
C PHE A 93 -5.60 -8.32 6.17
N ALA A 94 -5.66 -7.66 5.02
CA ALA A 94 -6.55 -8.04 3.92
C ALA A 94 -6.23 -9.44 3.37
N GLU A 95 -4.96 -9.75 3.16
CA GLU A 95 -4.52 -11.08 2.71
C GLU A 95 -4.94 -12.16 3.73
N ASN A 96 -4.79 -11.90 5.02
CA ASN A 96 -5.23 -12.83 6.06
C ASN A 96 -6.75 -13.04 6.08
N GLU A 97 -7.56 -11.98 5.97
CA GLU A 97 -9.03 -12.11 5.92
C GLU A 97 -9.48 -12.97 4.72
N MET A 98 -8.80 -12.86 3.58
CA MET A 98 -9.12 -13.64 2.37
C MET A 98 -8.69 -15.10 2.48
N LEU A 99 -7.55 -15.37 3.11
CA LEU A 99 -7.11 -16.74 3.41
C LEU A 99 -8.09 -17.41 4.38
N GLU A 100 -8.53 -16.70 5.41
CA GLU A 100 -9.54 -17.20 6.37
C GLU A 100 -10.89 -17.47 5.69
N ALA A 101 -11.38 -16.55 4.85
CA ALA A 101 -12.64 -16.72 4.11
C ALA A 101 -12.60 -17.92 3.13
N SER A 102 -11.45 -18.12 2.47
CA SER A 102 -11.22 -19.26 1.57
C SER A 102 -11.20 -20.58 2.35
N ALA A 103 -10.53 -20.61 3.49
CA ALA A 103 -10.48 -21.78 4.37
C ALA A 103 -11.88 -22.15 4.89
N ALA A 104 -12.67 -21.17 5.34
CA ALA A 104 -14.04 -21.38 5.82
C ALA A 104 -14.96 -21.94 4.72
N SER A 105 -14.79 -21.47 3.48
CA SER A 105 -15.58 -21.92 2.33
C SER A 105 -15.22 -23.34 1.88
N SER A 106 -14.03 -23.84 2.21
CA SER A 106 -13.59 -25.21 1.87
C SER A 106 -14.08 -26.30 2.83
N LEU A 107 -14.63 -25.90 3.98
CA LEU A 107 -15.08 -26.80 5.06
C LEU A 107 -16.61 -26.99 5.12
N GLY A 108 -17.39 -26.24 4.32
CA GLY A 108 -18.85 -26.30 4.25
C GLY A 108 -19.34 -26.98 2.97
#